data_AF-A0A8T3PCE2-F1
#
_entry.id   AF-A0A8T3PCE2-F1
#
_cell.length_a   1.000
_cell.length_b   1.000
_cell.length_c   1.000
_cell.angle_alpha   90.00
_cell.angle_beta   90.00
_cell.angle_gamma   90.00
#
_symmetry.space_group_name_H-M   'P 1'
#
loop_
_entity.id
_entity.type
_entity.pdbx_description
1 polymer ?
#
loop_
_entity_poly.entity_id
_entity_poly.type
_entity_poly.pdbx_seq_one_letter_code
_entity_poly.pdbx_strand_id
1 'polypeptide(L)' 'MMPLLLEIVTPERLAYREEVDSVVCPAVEGELGVLP' A
#
# COMPACT_ATOMS: atom_id res chain seq x y z
N MET A 1 4.69 16.18 -6.37
CA MET A 1 4.97 15.08 -5.42
C MET A 1 5.24 13.83 -6.24
N MET A 2 6.08 12.91 -5.77
CA MET A 2 6.32 11.63 -6.45
C MET A 2 5.35 10.62 -5.82
N PRO A 3 4.27 10.18 -6.47
CA PRO A 3 3.30 9.25 -5.88
C PRO A 3 3.78 7.80 -5.95
N LEU A 4 3.34 6.98 -5.01
CA LEU A 4 3.52 5.53 -5.03
C LEU A 4 2.37 4.88 -5.81
N LEU A 5 2.67 3.97 -6.73
CA LEU A 5 1.65 3.08 -7.29
C LEU A 5 1.41 1.91 -6.32
N LEU A 6 0.26 1.91 -5.64
CA LEU A 6 -0.11 0.84 -4.71
C LEU A 6 -1.01 -0.18 -5.39
N GLU A 7 -0.63 -1.46 -5.35
CA GLU A 7 -1.47 -2.57 -5.80
C GLU A 7 -1.69 -3.58 -4.66
N ILE A 8 -2.95 -3.79 -4.25
CA ILE A 8 -3.33 -4.82 -3.27
C ILE A 8 -3.94 -5.99 -4.03
N VAL A 9 -3.21 -7.10 -4.07
CA VAL A 9 -3.60 -8.32 -4.81
C VAL A 9 -4.04 -9.39 -3.82
N THR A 10 -5.22 -9.95 -4.01
CA THR A 10 -5.68 -11.16 -3.31
C THR A 10 -5.69 -12.35 -4.28
N PRO A 11 -5.78 -13.60 -3.80
CA PRO A 11 -5.87 -14.77 -4.68
C PRO A 11 -7.04 -14.72 -5.67
N GLU A 12 -8.15 -14.08 -5.32
CA GLU A 12 -9.35 -13.99 -6.14
C GLU A 12 -9.25 -12.89 -7.20
N ARG A 13 -8.69 -11.72 -6.83
CA ARG A 13 -8.61 -10.55 -7.72
C ARG A 13 -7.69 -9.45 -7.19
N LEU A 14 -7.44 -8.47 -8.05
CA LEU A 14 -6.96 -7.15 -7.65
C LEU A 14 -8.03 -6.47 -6.77
N ALA A 15 -7.68 -6.18 -5.53
CA ALA A 15 -8.58 -5.56 -4.56
C ALA A 15 -8.49 -4.02 -4.59
N TYR A 16 -7.31 -3.47 -4.87
CA TYR A 16 -7.07 -2.03 -4.91
C TYR A 16 -5.90 -1.70 -5.85
N ARG A 17 -6.00 -0.60 -6.61
CA ARG A 17 -4.93 -0.07 -7.46
C ARG A 17 -5.10 1.43 -7.69
N GLU A 18 -4.29 2.24 -7.04
CA GLU A 18 -4.31 3.70 -7.18
C GLU A 18 -2.91 4.30 -6.93
N GLU A 19 -2.72 5.54 -7.36
CA GLU A 19 -1.59 6.37 -6.97
C GLU A 19 -1.87 7.02 -5.61
N VAL A 20 -0.96 6.82 -4.64
CA VAL A 20 -1.12 7.28 -3.26
C VAL A 20 0.12 8.02 -2.78
N ASP A 21 -0.06 8.93 -1.82
CA ASP A 21 1.05 9.70 -1.24
C ASP A 21 1.81 8.93 -0.14
N SER A 22 1.13 7.99 0.55
CA SER A 22 1.72 7.15 1.59
C SER A 22 0.84 5.94 1.90
N VAL A 23 1.42 4.93 2.54
CA VAL A 23 0.70 3.74 3.03
C VAL A 23 0.98 3.55 4.50
N VAL A 24 -0.06 3.33 5.30
CA VAL A 24 0.05 2.97 6.72
C VAL A 24 -0.73 1.69 6.97
N CYS A 25 -0.07 0.67 7.54
CA CYS A 25 -0.70 -0.62 7.83
C CYS A 25 -0.06 -1.33 9.03
N PRO A 26 -0.78 -2.25 9.69
CA PRO A 26 -0.19 -3.11 10.70
C PRO A 26 0.74 -4.15 10.06
N ALA A 27 1.92 -4.36 10.65
CA ALA A 27 2.90 -5.38 10.30
C ALA A 27 3.17 -6.30 11.49
N VAL A 28 3.98 -7.35 11.27
CA VAL A 28 4.30 -8.37 12.30
C VAL A 28 4.97 -7.76 13.53
N GLU A 29 5.78 -6.71 13.35
CA GLU A 29 6.58 -6.08 14.41
C GLU A 29 5.98 -4.77 14.94
N GLY A 30 4.80 -4.35 14.47
CA GLY A 30 4.17 -3.08 14.84
C GLY A 30 3.54 -2.35 13.65
N GLU A 31 3.41 -1.03 13.72
CA GLU A 31 2.93 -0.25 12.57
C GLU A 31 4.01 -0.06 11.50
N LEU A 32 3.60 -0.14 10.24
CA LEU A 32 4.44 0.08 9.05
C LEU A 32 3.93 1.29 8.29
N GLY A 33 4.86 2.19 7.95
CA GLY A 33 4.65 3.31 7.04
C GLY A 33 5.53 3.20 5.79
N VAL A 34 4.96 3.41 4.61
CA VAL A 34 5.69 3.46 3.33
C VAL A 34 5.52 4.86 2.72
N LEU A 35 6.65 5.50 2.39
CA LEU A 35 6.74 6.85 1.81
C LEU A 35 7.41 6.79 0.42
N PRO A 36 7.23 7.81 -0.45
CA PRO A 36 7.81 7.86 -1.79
C PRO A 36 9.34 7.86 -1.86
#